data_AF-A0A7W0S4B8-F1
#
_entry.id   AF-A0A7W0S4B8-F1
#
_cell.length_a   1.000
_cell.length_b   1.000
_cell.length_c   1.000
_cell.angle_alpha   90.00
_cell.angle_beta   90.00
_cell.angle_gamma   90.00
#
_symmetry.space_group_name_H-M   'P 1'
#
loop_
_entity.id
_entity.type
_entity.pdbx_description
1 polymer ?
#
loop_
_entity_poly.entity_id
_entity_poly.type
_entity_poly.pdbx_seq_one_letter_code
_entity_poly.pdbx_strand_id
1 'polypeptide(L)'
;MFTFSEPSDAQVRDFFETQRDLPFSYKEVGASQNDIPSGYPINHYRARLGDGEAAFVHAKNAIKNWTMYKTGWTRIYPPGAPVKPNEVVCVVVNHGFCWSMNPCRIIYVLEETNGAVERFGFAFGTLPGHSEEGEERFTIEWQRGDDSVWYELLSFARPHHILAKIGSPFVRLTQRRFAKDSFSAMRKAVNEKI
;
A
#
# COMPACT_ATOMS: atom_id res chain seq x y z
N MET A 1 -13.94 -3.50 -7.58
CA MET A 1 -15.22 -3.02 -8.21
C MET A 1 -15.04 -1.61 -8.75
N PHE A 2 -15.61 -1.26 -9.92
CA PHE A 2 -15.54 0.10 -10.50
C PHE A 2 -16.92 0.79 -10.46
N THR A 3 -16.96 2.11 -10.22
CA THR A 3 -18.17 2.94 -10.22
C THR A 3 -17.94 4.26 -10.96
N PHE A 4 -18.98 4.84 -11.58
CA PHE A 4 -18.89 6.12 -12.30
C PHE A 4 -19.15 7.36 -11.42
N SER A 5 -19.52 7.15 -10.17
CA SER A 5 -19.63 8.18 -9.14
C SER A 5 -18.85 7.73 -7.90
N GLU A 6 -18.50 8.68 -7.03
CA GLU A 6 -17.89 8.36 -5.75
C GLU A 6 -18.78 7.39 -4.97
N PRO A 7 -18.26 6.22 -4.53
CA PRO A 7 -19.04 5.30 -3.75
C PRO A 7 -19.27 5.88 -2.35
N SER A 8 -20.53 5.87 -1.93
CA SER A 8 -20.90 6.18 -0.54
C SER A 8 -20.24 5.21 0.43
N ASP A 9 -20.06 5.62 1.70
CA ASP A 9 -19.47 4.73 2.70
C ASP A 9 -20.29 3.45 2.94
N ALA A 10 -21.61 3.50 2.71
CA ALA A 10 -22.44 2.30 2.72
C ALA A 10 -22.07 1.33 1.60
N GLN A 11 -21.90 1.82 0.37
CA GLN A 11 -21.47 0.98 -0.76
C GLN A 11 -20.06 0.41 -0.55
N VAL A 12 -19.13 1.21 -0.01
CA VAL A 12 -17.78 0.73 0.32
C VAL A 12 -17.85 -0.37 1.37
N ARG A 13 -18.61 -0.15 2.45
CA ARG A 13 -18.80 -1.14 3.52
C ARG A 13 -19.41 -2.43 2.98
N ASP A 14 -20.52 -2.35 2.26
CA ASP A 14 -21.26 -3.52 1.80
C ASP A 14 -20.39 -4.34 0.85
N PHE A 15 -19.67 -3.69 -0.07
CA PHE A 15 -18.69 -4.38 -0.92
C PHE A 15 -17.54 -4.97 -0.10
N PHE A 16 -16.96 -4.21 0.83
CA PHE A 16 -15.89 -4.66 1.72
C PHE A 16 -16.28 -5.94 2.49
N GLU A 17 -17.51 -6.02 3.01
CA GLU A 17 -18.00 -7.20 3.76
C GLU A 17 -18.06 -8.44 2.86
N THR A 18 -18.39 -8.31 1.57
CA THR A 18 -18.35 -9.46 0.63
C THR A 18 -16.95 -10.02 0.39
N GLN A 19 -15.90 -9.24 0.72
CA GLN A 19 -14.51 -9.59 0.43
C GLN A 19 -13.76 -10.10 1.66
N ARG A 20 -14.19 -9.71 2.87
CA ARG A 20 -13.42 -9.87 4.11
C ARG A 20 -12.97 -11.31 4.37
N ASP A 21 -13.76 -12.30 4.00
CA ASP A 21 -13.47 -13.72 4.27
C ASP A 21 -12.99 -14.51 3.05
N LEU A 22 -12.81 -13.85 1.89
CA LEU A 22 -12.35 -14.51 0.67
C LEU A 22 -10.85 -14.85 0.72
N PRO A 23 -10.39 -15.89 0.00
CA PRO A 23 -8.97 -16.14 -0.16
C PRO A 23 -8.29 -15.04 -0.98
N PHE A 24 -6.96 -14.97 -0.95
CA PHE A 24 -6.19 -14.11 -1.85
C PHE A 24 -6.45 -14.48 -3.32
N SER A 25 -6.35 -13.49 -4.22
CA SER A 25 -6.57 -13.68 -5.66
C SER A 25 -5.37 -14.27 -6.42
N TYR A 26 -4.25 -14.52 -5.74
CA TYR A 26 -3.00 -15.02 -6.32
C TYR A 26 -2.36 -16.06 -5.39
N LYS A 27 -1.35 -16.79 -5.90
CA LYS A 27 -0.79 -17.97 -5.21
C LYS A 27 0.47 -17.67 -4.42
N GLU A 28 1.24 -16.67 -4.85
CA GLU A 28 2.58 -16.35 -4.34
C GLU A 28 2.54 -15.52 -3.05
N VAL A 29 1.64 -15.86 -2.12
CA VAL A 29 1.40 -15.09 -0.88
C VAL A 29 2.64 -15.08 0.01
N GLY A 30 3.07 -13.89 0.43
CA GLY A 30 4.27 -13.62 1.21
C GLY A 30 5.54 -13.41 0.38
N ALA A 31 5.49 -13.48 -0.95
CA ALA A 31 6.69 -13.44 -1.78
C ALA A 31 7.43 -12.09 -1.71
N SER A 32 6.76 -11.00 -1.33
CA SER A 32 7.40 -9.69 -1.14
C SER A 32 8.37 -9.62 0.06
N GLN A 33 8.47 -10.66 0.90
CA GLN A 33 9.52 -10.81 1.92
C GLN A 33 10.81 -11.43 1.38
N ASN A 34 10.70 -12.21 0.30
CA ASN A 34 11.77 -13.07 -0.20
C ASN A 34 12.00 -12.76 -1.70
N ASP A 35 11.97 -13.80 -2.54
CA ASP A 35 12.14 -13.70 -3.97
C ASP A 35 10.84 -13.30 -4.67
N ILE A 36 10.90 -12.21 -5.43
CA ILE A 36 9.78 -11.74 -6.24
C ILE A 36 9.51 -12.77 -7.36
N PRO A 37 8.27 -13.25 -7.52
CA PRO A 37 7.95 -14.26 -8.52
C PRO A 37 8.13 -13.73 -9.94
N SER A 38 8.61 -14.58 -10.84
CA SER A 38 8.72 -14.25 -12.25
C SER A 38 7.33 -14.09 -12.90
N GLY A 39 7.25 -13.26 -13.95
CA GLY A 39 6.01 -13.03 -14.70
C GLY A 39 5.08 -11.94 -14.16
N TYR A 40 5.45 -11.27 -13.06
CA TYR A 40 4.75 -10.09 -12.57
C TYR A 40 5.49 -8.80 -12.97
N PRO A 41 4.78 -7.78 -13.48
CA PRO A 41 5.28 -6.42 -13.48
C PRO A 41 5.65 -5.97 -12.06
N ILE A 42 6.85 -5.41 -11.92
CA ILE A 42 7.36 -4.89 -10.64
C ILE A 42 7.24 -3.38 -10.63
N ASN A 43 6.73 -2.83 -9.53
CA ASN A 43 6.79 -1.42 -9.21
C ASN A 43 7.63 -1.25 -7.94
N HIS A 44 8.80 -0.62 -8.08
CA HIS A 44 9.70 -0.38 -6.96
C HIS A 44 10.03 1.10 -6.88
N TYR A 45 9.82 1.68 -5.71
CA TYR A 45 10.13 3.07 -5.42
C TYR A 45 10.78 3.17 -4.05
N ARG A 46 11.96 3.78 -4.00
CA ARG A 46 12.70 4.01 -2.75
C ARG A 46 13.25 5.43 -2.73
N ALA A 47 13.03 6.14 -1.62
CA ALA A 47 13.49 7.51 -1.46
C ALA A 47 13.77 7.84 0.02
N ARG A 48 14.74 8.72 0.27
CA ARG A 48 15.11 9.17 1.62
C ARG A 48 14.02 10.08 2.17
N LEU A 49 13.55 9.78 3.39
CA LEU A 49 12.56 10.56 4.13
C LEU A 49 13.20 11.65 4.99
N GLY A 50 14.36 11.36 5.56
CA GLY A 50 15.03 12.24 6.53
C GLY A 50 16.16 11.50 7.22
N ASP A 51 16.45 11.90 8.45
CA ASP A 51 17.56 11.42 9.26
C ASP A 51 17.15 11.30 10.72
N GLY A 52 17.76 10.35 11.42
CA GLY A 52 17.60 10.19 12.86
C GLY A 52 16.41 9.35 13.29
N GLU A 53 16.48 8.93 14.55
CA GLU A 53 15.43 8.18 15.25
C GLU A 53 14.07 8.88 15.20
N ALA A 54 14.05 10.21 15.36
CA ALA A 54 12.81 10.99 15.34
C ALA A 54 12.09 10.87 13.99
N ALA A 55 12.82 10.95 12.88
CA ALA A 55 12.25 10.77 11.55
C ALA A 55 11.73 9.34 11.36
N PHE A 56 12.47 8.34 11.86
CA PHE A 56 12.04 6.94 11.83
C PHE A 56 10.74 6.71 12.60
N VAL A 57 10.65 7.21 13.85
CA VAL A 57 9.46 7.08 14.70
C VAL A 57 8.25 7.78 14.08
N HIS A 58 8.43 8.99 13.54
CA HIS A 58 7.37 9.71 12.83
C HIS A 58 6.90 8.94 11.58
N ALA A 59 7.83 8.42 10.78
CA ALA A 59 7.51 7.64 9.59
C ALA A 59 6.79 6.33 9.93
N LYS A 60 7.23 5.62 10.98
CA LYS A 60 6.57 4.42 11.51
C LYS A 60 5.14 4.71 11.92
N ASN A 61 4.91 5.79 12.67
CA ASN A 61 3.57 6.22 13.05
C ASN A 61 2.73 6.64 11.83
N ALA A 62 3.34 7.27 10.83
CA ALA A 62 2.66 7.64 9.59
C ALA A 62 2.19 6.41 8.80
N ILE A 63 3.00 5.34 8.71
CA ILE A 63 2.59 4.05 8.12
C ILE A 63 1.43 3.44 8.90
N LYS A 64 1.52 3.37 10.24
CA LYS A 64 0.46 2.81 11.09
C LYS A 64 -0.89 3.53 10.93
N ASN A 65 -0.85 4.81 10.56
CA ASN A 65 -2.03 5.66 10.33
C ASN A 65 -2.43 5.79 8.85
N TRP A 66 -1.92 4.90 7.98
CA TRP A 66 -2.23 4.87 6.55
C TRP A 66 -1.93 6.17 5.79
N THR A 67 -0.93 6.94 6.25
CA THR A 67 -0.63 8.26 5.69
C THR A 67 -0.21 8.18 4.22
N MET A 68 0.42 7.09 3.81
CA MET A 68 0.82 6.81 2.42
C MET A 68 -0.37 6.72 1.44
N TYR A 69 -1.61 6.56 1.94
CA TYR A 69 -2.86 6.62 1.18
C TYR A 69 -3.61 7.95 1.34
N LYS A 70 -3.02 8.98 1.98
CA LYS A 70 -3.61 10.33 2.06
C LYS A 70 -3.14 11.21 0.89
N THR A 71 -3.29 10.70 -0.34
CA THR A 71 -2.79 11.36 -1.56
C THR A 71 -3.76 12.39 -2.15
N GLY A 72 -4.96 12.54 -1.57
CA GLY A 72 -6.06 13.36 -2.09
C GLY A 72 -6.91 12.68 -3.17
N TRP A 73 -6.47 11.52 -3.69
CA TRP A 73 -7.21 10.71 -4.66
C TRP A 73 -7.29 9.23 -4.26
N THR A 74 -6.74 8.88 -3.10
CA THR A 74 -6.87 7.57 -2.45
C THR A 74 -7.38 7.76 -1.02
N ARG A 75 -8.04 6.72 -0.49
CA ARG A 75 -8.37 6.59 0.93
C ARG A 75 -8.51 5.13 1.33
N ILE A 76 -8.37 4.85 2.64
CA ILE A 76 -8.55 3.52 3.23
C ILE A 76 -9.92 3.42 3.90
N TYR A 77 -10.54 2.25 3.76
CA TYR A 77 -11.69 1.82 4.54
C TYR A 77 -11.40 0.46 5.22
N PRO A 78 -11.80 0.25 6.49
CA PRO A 78 -12.33 1.25 7.40
C PRO A 78 -11.24 2.27 7.80
N PRO A 79 -11.61 3.53 8.07
CA PRO A 79 -10.65 4.52 8.58
C PRO A 79 -10.01 4.05 9.89
N GLY A 80 -8.68 4.16 9.99
CA GLY A 80 -7.96 3.77 11.21
C GLY A 80 -7.84 2.26 11.44
N ALA A 81 -8.07 1.43 10.41
CA ALA A 81 -7.82 0.00 10.48
C ALA A 81 -6.42 -0.30 11.06
N PRO A 82 -6.27 -1.23 12.01
CA PRO A 82 -4.96 -1.51 12.60
C PRO A 82 -4.04 -2.19 11.57
N VAL A 83 -2.78 -1.77 11.52
CA VAL A 83 -1.76 -2.47 10.72
C VAL A 83 -1.32 -3.74 11.48
N LYS A 84 -2.00 -4.86 11.22
CA LYS A 84 -1.71 -6.18 11.79
C LYS A 84 -2.05 -7.31 10.80
N PRO A 85 -1.41 -8.50 10.90
CA PRO A 85 -1.73 -9.63 10.03
C PRO A 85 -3.22 -9.98 10.04
N ASN A 86 -3.72 -10.39 8.87
CA ASN A 86 -5.13 -10.71 8.58
C ASN A 86 -6.12 -9.53 8.63
N GLU A 87 -5.69 -8.32 8.96
CA GLU A 87 -6.58 -7.16 8.83
C GLU A 87 -6.93 -6.93 7.36
N VAL A 88 -8.21 -6.73 7.08
CA VAL A 88 -8.71 -6.43 5.74
C VAL A 88 -8.98 -4.95 5.62
N VAL A 89 -8.53 -4.36 4.51
CA VAL A 89 -8.80 -2.98 4.13
C VAL A 89 -9.32 -2.93 2.70
N CYS A 90 -9.97 -1.82 2.35
CA CYS A 90 -10.30 -1.49 0.98
C CYS A 90 -9.70 -0.12 0.64
N VAL A 91 -8.85 -0.09 -0.38
CA VAL A 91 -8.35 1.15 -0.96
C VAL A 91 -9.41 1.67 -1.93
N VAL A 92 -9.95 2.85 -1.67
CA VAL A 92 -10.83 3.55 -2.61
C VAL A 92 -9.98 4.54 -3.40
N VAL A 93 -10.05 4.45 -4.72
CA VAL A 93 -9.20 5.21 -5.65
C VAL A 93 -10.09 6.01 -6.59
N ASN A 94 -9.82 7.31 -6.71
CA ASN A 94 -10.40 8.20 -7.71
C ASN A 94 -9.48 8.28 -8.94
N HIS A 95 -9.96 7.84 -10.09
CA HIS A 95 -9.25 7.87 -11.37
C HIS A 95 -9.53 9.15 -12.19
N GLY A 96 -10.30 10.08 -11.64
CA GLY A 96 -10.74 11.33 -12.27
C GLY A 96 -12.07 11.21 -13.02
N PHE A 97 -12.31 10.08 -13.67
CA PHE A 97 -13.55 9.78 -14.44
C PHE A 97 -14.37 8.62 -13.86
N CYS A 98 -13.77 7.85 -12.95
CA CYS A 98 -14.42 6.76 -12.25
C CYS A 98 -13.70 6.49 -10.92
N TRP A 99 -14.28 5.61 -10.11
CA TRP A 99 -13.72 5.15 -8.85
C TRP A 99 -13.52 3.64 -8.88
N SER A 100 -12.52 3.17 -8.14
CA SER A 100 -12.35 1.75 -7.87
C SER A 100 -12.25 1.47 -6.37
N MET A 101 -12.84 0.36 -5.96
CA MET A 101 -12.72 -0.21 -4.62
C MET A 101 -11.87 -1.47 -4.71
N ASN A 102 -10.76 -1.46 -3.97
CA ASN A 102 -9.65 -2.39 -4.07
C ASN A 102 -9.41 -3.07 -2.70
N PRO A 103 -10.05 -4.21 -2.44
CA PRO A 103 -9.93 -4.94 -1.18
C PRO A 103 -8.58 -5.67 -1.09
N CYS A 104 -7.93 -5.55 0.05
CA CYS A 104 -6.64 -6.16 0.36
C CYS A 104 -6.64 -6.71 1.79
N ARG A 105 -5.82 -7.71 2.06
CA ARG A 105 -5.60 -8.24 3.41
C ARG A 105 -4.12 -8.18 3.77
N ILE A 106 -3.79 -7.65 4.94
CA ILE A 106 -2.42 -7.62 5.45
C ILE A 106 -1.94 -9.05 5.65
N ILE A 107 -0.81 -9.38 5.04
CA ILE A 107 -0.19 -10.71 5.10
C ILE A 107 0.71 -10.80 6.31
N TYR A 108 1.58 -9.81 6.48
CA TYR A 108 2.55 -9.73 7.56
C TYR A 108 2.88 -8.28 7.90
N VAL A 109 3.47 -8.12 9.08
CA VAL A 109 4.09 -6.87 9.55
C VAL A 109 5.56 -7.17 9.81
N LEU A 110 6.44 -6.28 9.35
CA LEU A 110 7.87 -6.31 9.61
C LEU A 110 8.17 -5.36 10.75
N GLU A 111 8.83 -5.86 11.79
CA GLU A 111 9.33 -5.06 12.91
C GLU A 111 10.68 -5.63 13.35
N GLU A 112 11.75 -5.01 12.85
CA GLU A 112 13.14 -5.40 13.14
C GLU A 112 13.80 -4.26 13.90
N THR A 113 13.96 -4.40 15.21
CA THR A 113 14.48 -3.33 16.08
C THR A 113 15.97 -3.47 16.39
N ASN A 114 16.59 -4.56 15.97
CA ASN A 114 17.92 -4.95 16.40
C ASN A 114 18.87 -5.00 15.20
N GLY A 115 20.01 -4.32 15.30
CA GLY A 115 21.08 -4.38 14.30
C GLY A 115 21.45 -3.03 13.71
N ALA A 116 22.18 -3.06 12.60
CA ALA A 116 22.61 -1.86 11.88
C ALA A 116 21.46 -1.13 11.17
N VAL A 117 20.36 -1.84 10.91
CA VAL A 117 19.16 -1.31 10.26
C VAL A 117 17.96 -1.60 11.15
N GLU A 118 17.21 -0.56 11.48
CA GLU A 118 15.89 -0.71 12.10
C GLU A 118 14.81 -0.61 11.03
N ARG A 119 13.86 -1.56 11.00
CA ARG A 119 12.82 -1.62 9.98
C ARG A 119 11.43 -1.71 10.58
N PHE A 120 10.50 -0.99 9.96
CA PHE A 120 9.07 -1.18 10.19
C PHE A 120 8.33 -1.18 8.85
N GLY A 121 7.37 -2.08 8.69
CA GLY A 121 6.55 -2.10 7.49
C GLY A 121 5.47 -3.17 7.50
N PHE A 122 4.76 -3.30 6.40
CA PHE A 122 3.82 -4.38 6.19
C PHE A 122 3.68 -4.65 4.69
N ALA A 123 3.11 -5.81 4.36
CA ALA A 123 2.58 -6.04 3.04
C ALA A 123 1.14 -6.49 3.12
N PHE A 124 0.35 -6.09 2.13
CA PHE A 124 -0.95 -6.71 1.88
C PHE A 124 -0.94 -7.46 0.57
N GLY A 125 -1.84 -8.45 0.51
CA GLY A 125 -2.20 -9.17 -0.69
C GLY A 125 -3.58 -8.76 -1.14
N THR A 126 -3.81 -8.87 -2.44
CA THR A 126 -5.07 -8.53 -3.10
C THR A 126 -6.14 -9.61 -2.90
N LEU A 127 -7.40 -9.18 -2.77
CA LEU A 127 -8.59 -10.04 -2.67
C LEU A 127 -9.37 -10.05 -4.01
N PRO A 128 -10.31 -10.98 -4.24
CA PRO A 128 -10.90 -11.21 -5.57
C PRO A 128 -11.57 -9.98 -6.21
N GLY A 129 -12.12 -9.07 -5.40
CA GLY A 129 -12.73 -7.83 -5.87
C GLY A 129 -11.76 -6.73 -6.29
N HIS A 130 -10.45 -6.94 -6.10
CA HIS A 130 -9.38 -6.02 -6.46
C HIS A 130 -9.15 -5.98 -7.99
N SER A 131 -8.81 -4.81 -8.53
CA SER A 131 -8.60 -4.65 -9.98
C SER A 131 -7.36 -5.39 -10.50
N GLU A 132 -6.38 -5.56 -9.63
CA GLU A 132 -5.12 -6.28 -9.86
C GLU A 132 -5.00 -7.50 -8.92
N GLU A 133 -4.10 -8.40 -9.22
CA GLU A 133 -3.71 -9.53 -8.35
C GLU A 133 -2.20 -9.52 -8.11
N GLY A 134 -1.79 -9.74 -6.86
CA GLY A 134 -0.42 -9.59 -6.38
C GLY A 134 -0.32 -8.95 -4.99
N GLU A 135 0.85 -8.38 -4.68
CA GLU A 135 1.22 -7.82 -3.38
C GLU A 135 1.79 -6.41 -3.47
N GLU A 136 1.63 -5.66 -2.38
CA GLU A 136 2.29 -4.39 -2.15
C GLU A 136 2.84 -4.31 -0.73
N ARG A 137 4.13 -4.00 -0.62
CA ARG A 137 4.91 -3.84 0.60
C ARG A 137 5.31 -2.38 0.77
N PHE A 138 5.11 -1.88 1.99
CA PHE A 138 5.57 -0.57 2.44
C PHE A 138 6.55 -0.75 3.60
N THR A 139 7.72 -0.14 3.52
CA THR A 139 8.73 -0.21 4.59
C THR A 139 9.37 1.14 4.86
N ILE A 140 9.63 1.40 6.14
CA ILE A 140 10.58 2.39 6.64
C ILE A 140 11.83 1.66 7.09
N GLU A 141 12.99 2.13 6.65
CA GLU A 141 14.29 1.66 7.12
C GLU A 141 15.07 2.81 7.72
N TRP A 142 15.62 2.65 8.91
CA TRP A 142 16.61 3.56 9.49
C TRP A 142 17.97 2.88 9.53
N GLN A 143 18.90 3.45 8.78
CA GLN A 143 20.29 3.03 8.71
C GLN A 143 21.05 3.69 9.87
N ARG A 144 21.34 2.95 10.94
CA ARG A 144 22.01 3.52 12.13
C ARG A 144 23.46 3.94 11.85
N GLY A 145 24.07 3.42 10.78
CA GLY A 145 25.46 3.72 10.41
C GLY A 145 25.66 5.13 9.82
N ASP A 146 24.72 5.62 9.01
CA ASP A 146 24.78 6.95 8.38
C ASP A 146 23.60 7.85 8.77
N ASP A 147 22.80 7.39 9.72
CA ASP A 147 21.60 8.00 10.28
C ASP A 147 20.44 8.22 9.29
N SER A 148 20.51 7.66 8.08
CA SER A 148 19.51 7.92 7.03
C SER A 148 18.23 7.10 7.21
N VAL A 149 17.08 7.75 7.01
CA VAL A 149 15.75 7.13 7.05
C VAL A 149 15.15 7.07 5.64
N TRP A 150 14.71 5.88 5.22
CA TRP A 150 14.22 5.60 3.87
C TRP A 150 12.79 5.09 3.89
N TYR A 151 12.02 5.50 2.88
CA TYR A 151 10.74 4.90 2.53
C TYR A 151 10.92 4.03 1.30
N GLU A 152 10.31 2.85 1.31
CA GLU A 152 10.24 1.96 0.17
C GLU A 152 8.81 1.45 -0.03
N LEU A 153 8.38 1.49 -1.29
CA LEU A 153 7.21 0.82 -1.82
C LEU A 153 7.70 -0.23 -2.83
N LEU A 154 7.35 -1.48 -2.60
CA LEU A 154 7.61 -2.58 -3.52
C LEU A 154 6.29 -3.31 -3.80
N SER A 155 5.88 -3.38 -5.05
CA SER A 155 4.76 -4.22 -5.47
C SER A 155 5.10 -5.08 -6.67
N PHE A 156 4.51 -6.28 -6.69
CA PHE A 156 4.41 -7.10 -7.87
C PHE A 156 2.92 -7.38 -8.09
N ALA A 157 2.41 -6.99 -9.25
CA ALA A 157 0.99 -7.13 -9.52
C ALA A 157 0.71 -7.21 -11.02
N ARG A 158 -0.35 -7.92 -11.39
CA ARG A 158 -0.85 -7.98 -12.76
C ARG A 158 -2.36 -7.71 -12.81
N PRO A 159 -2.89 -7.24 -13.95
CA PRO A 159 -4.33 -6.97 -14.05
C PRO A 159 -5.19 -8.23 -13.89
N HIS A 160 -6.12 -8.21 -12.94
CA HIS A 160 -7.09 -9.28 -12.69
C HIS A 160 -8.42 -8.99 -13.41
N HIS A 161 -8.92 -7.76 -13.31
CA HIS A 161 -10.17 -7.33 -13.92
C HIS A 161 -10.04 -6.99 -15.41
N ILE A 162 -11.06 -7.29 -16.23
CA ILE A 162 -11.06 -7.05 -17.70
C ILE A 162 -10.76 -5.59 -18.04
N LEU A 163 -11.39 -4.64 -17.33
CA LEU A 163 -11.13 -3.21 -17.52
C LEU A 163 -9.66 -2.82 -17.23
N ALA A 164 -9.03 -3.45 -16.23
CA ALA A 164 -7.62 -3.22 -15.92
C ALA A 164 -6.70 -3.82 -17.00
N LYS A 165 -7.08 -4.94 -17.62
CA LYS A 165 -6.36 -5.53 -18.76
C LYS A 165 -6.36 -4.60 -19.97
N ILE A 166 -7.51 -4.03 -20.31
CA ILE A 166 -7.66 -3.09 -21.44
C ILE A 166 -6.93 -1.77 -21.14
N GLY A 167 -6.95 -1.31 -19.89
CA GLY A 167 -6.29 -0.08 -19.43
C GLY A 167 -4.84 -0.24 -18.96
N SER A 168 -4.13 -1.31 -19.29
CA SER A 168 -2.83 -1.65 -18.68
C SER A 168 -1.77 -0.51 -18.66
N PRO A 169 -1.59 0.30 -19.74
CA PRO A 169 -0.71 1.46 -19.68
C PRO A 169 -1.13 2.49 -18.62
N PHE A 170 -2.43 2.71 -18.46
CA PHE A 170 -3.00 3.63 -17.46
C PHE A 170 -2.81 3.11 -16.04
N VAL A 171 -2.93 1.80 -15.83
CA VAL A 171 -2.65 1.15 -14.53
C VAL A 171 -1.21 1.44 -14.10
N ARG A 172 -0.23 1.24 -15.00
CA ARG A 172 1.18 1.51 -14.68
C ARG A 172 1.47 2.98 -14.41
N LEU A 173 0.82 3.90 -15.12
CA LEU A 173 0.93 5.33 -14.83
C LEU A 173 0.37 5.67 -13.44
N THR A 174 -0.77 5.07 -13.09
CA THR A 174 -1.41 5.24 -11.78
C THR A 174 -0.56 4.70 -10.65
N GLN A 175 0.05 3.52 -10.79
CA GLN A 175 0.99 2.95 -9.81
C GLN A 175 2.23 3.83 -9.60
N ARG A 176 2.83 4.33 -10.69
CA ARG A 176 3.98 5.24 -10.61
C ARG A 176 3.63 6.58 -9.97
N ARG A 177 2.44 7.11 -10.28
CA ARG A 177 1.91 8.31 -9.62
C ARG A 177 1.69 8.05 -8.14
N PHE A 178 1.05 6.93 -7.80
CA PHE A 178 0.83 6.52 -6.41
C PHE A 178 2.14 6.48 -5.65
N ALA A 179 3.18 5.81 -6.16
CA ALA A 179 4.48 5.75 -5.48
C ALA A 179 5.05 7.13 -5.12
N LYS A 180 4.96 8.11 -6.03
CA LYS A 180 5.43 9.48 -5.80
C LYS A 180 4.56 10.26 -4.81
N ASP A 181 3.24 10.19 -4.96
CA ASP A 181 2.28 10.93 -4.12
C ASP A 181 2.26 10.35 -2.70
N SER A 182 2.36 9.02 -2.60
CA SER A 182 2.50 8.24 -1.39
C SER A 182 3.75 8.63 -0.60
N PHE A 183 4.91 8.66 -1.26
CA PHE A 183 6.15 9.19 -0.67
C PHE A 183 6.00 10.65 -0.23
N SER A 184 5.37 11.49 -1.05
CA SER A 184 5.16 12.91 -0.72
C SER A 184 4.33 13.09 0.55
N ALA A 185 3.28 12.27 0.73
CA ALA A 185 2.48 12.25 1.95
C ALA A 185 3.30 11.80 3.18
N MET A 186 4.11 10.75 3.02
CA MET A 186 5.00 10.27 4.09
C MET A 186 6.05 11.32 4.48
N ARG A 187 6.70 11.94 3.50
CA ARG A 187 7.69 13.01 3.73
C ARG A 187 7.07 14.21 4.43
N LYS A 188 5.84 14.60 4.06
CA LYS A 188 5.12 15.68 4.74
C LYS A 188 4.90 15.34 6.22
N ALA A 189 4.43 14.14 6.53
CA ALA A 189 4.18 13.71 7.90
C ALA A 189 5.43 13.60 8.76
N VAL A 190 6.59 13.28 8.18
CA VAL A 190 7.87 13.28 8.90
C VAL A 190 8.32 14.71 9.25
N ASN A 191 8.05 15.68 8.37
CA ASN A 191 8.50 17.06 8.51
C ASN A 191 7.56 17.97 9.33
N GLU A 192 6.29 17.60 9.48
CA GLU A 192 5.35 18.29 10.36
C GLU A 192 5.70 17.95 11.82
N LYS A 193 6.26 18.94 12.55
CA LYS A 193 6.48 18.82 13.99
C LYS A 193 5.12 18.69 14.68
N ILE A 194 4.94 17.62 15.48
CA ILE A 194 3.80 17.44 16.38
C ILE A 194 3.79 18.58 17.41
#